data_AF-A0A7C0YB24-F1
#
_entry.id   AF-A0A7C0YB24-F1
#
_cell.length_a   1.000
_cell.length_b   1.000
_cell.length_c   1.000
_cell.angle_alpha   90.00
_cell.angle_beta   90.00
_cell.angle_gamma   90.00
#
_symmetry.space_group_name_H-M   'P 1'
#
loop_
_entity.id
_entity.type
_entity.pdbx_description
1 polymer ?
#
loop_
_entity_poly.entity_id
_entity_poly.type
_entity_poly.pdbx_seq_one_letter_code
_entity_poly.pdbx_strand_id
1 'polypeptide(L)'
;KVFEAKTKWVPYIVVVGDKELKGNKIPVVIREKSTKEREVREEMTLKELIKEIKSKCKGMPFRPLYIPKEMSKRVTFVPWGK
;
A
#
# COMPACT_ATOMS: atom_id res chain seq x y z
N LYS A 1 2.80 3.92 -10.81
CA LYS A 1 2.11 3.28 -9.64
C LYS A 1 3.06 2.74 -8.56
N VAL A 2 3.86 1.68 -8.78
CA VAL A 2 4.78 1.16 -7.73
C VAL A 2 5.87 2.18 -7.37
N PHE A 3 6.47 2.83 -8.37
CA PHE A 3 7.46 3.88 -8.16
C PHE A 3 6.89 5.06 -7.36
N GLU A 4 5.74 5.59 -7.77
CA GLU A 4 5.04 6.67 -7.04
C GLU A 4 4.71 6.28 -5.59
N ALA A 5 4.31 5.04 -5.33
CA ALA A 5 4.03 4.56 -3.98
C ALA A 5 5.31 4.56 -3.12
N LYS A 6 6.45 4.16 -3.69
CA LYS A 6 7.76 4.22 -3.02
C LYS A 6 8.17 5.66 -2.72
N THR A 7 7.98 6.58 -3.68
CA THR A 7 8.24 8.02 -3.52
C THR A 7 7.35 8.66 -2.47
N LYS A 8 6.06 8.29 -2.42
CA LYS A 8 5.06 8.80 -1.46
C LYS A 8 5.13 8.17 -0.06
N TRP A 9 6.22 7.45 0.26
CA TRP A 9 6.42 6.83 1.57
C TRP A 9 5.30 5.87 2.00
N VAL A 10 4.69 5.14 1.05
CA VAL A 10 3.64 4.17 1.35
C VAL A 10 4.21 3.00 2.16
N PRO A 11 3.63 2.63 3.33
CA PRO A 11 4.20 1.63 4.23
C PRO A 11 4.03 0.18 3.75
N TYR A 12 2.94 -0.12 3.05
CA TYR A 12 2.63 -1.44 2.50
C TYR A 12 2.31 -1.31 1.02
N ILE A 13 3.00 -2.09 0.18
CA ILE A 13 2.73 -2.14 -1.25
C ILE A 13 2.34 -3.56 -1.59
N VAL A 14 1.20 -3.70 -2.26
CA VAL A 14 0.65 -4.97 -2.70
C VAL A 14 0.49 -4.91 -4.21
N VAL A 15 1.01 -5.92 -4.89
CA VAL A 15 0.78 -6.13 -6.32
C VAL A 15 -0.14 -7.33 -6.44
N VAL A 16 -1.23 -7.16 -7.19
CA VAL A 16 -2.22 -8.21 -7.43
C VAL A 16 -2.33 -8.41 -8.94
N GLY A 17 -1.92 -9.58 -9.41
CA GLY A 17 -2.13 -10.09 -10.76
C GLY A 17 -2.95 -11.38 -10.76
N ASP A 18 -3.15 -11.98 -11.94
CA ASP A 18 -4.06 -13.12 -12.13
C ASP A 18 -3.68 -14.36 -11.32
N LYS A 19 -2.39 -14.54 -10.99
CA LYS A 19 -1.90 -15.65 -10.17
C LYS A 19 -2.25 -15.47 -8.69
N GLU A 20 -2.17 -14.24 -8.20
CA GLU A 20 -2.47 -13.90 -6.79
C GLU A 20 -3.97 -13.74 -6.54
N LEU A 21 -4.77 -13.57 -7.59
CA LEU A 21 -6.23 -13.56 -7.51
C LEU A 21 -6.79 -14.98 -7.27
N LYS A 22 -6.08 -16.01 -7.76
CA LYS A 22 -6.40 -17.43 -7.53
C LYS A 22 -5.77 -17.99 -6.27
N GLY A 23 -4.60 -17.48 -5.88
CA GLY A 23 -3.91 -17.84 -4.65
C GLY A 23 -4.43 -17.04 -3.46
N ASN A 24 -4.78 -17.69 -2.35
CA ASN A 24 -5.27 -16.97 -1.16
C ASN A 24 -4.15 -16.20 -0.40
N LYS A 25 -2.93 -16.16 -0.96
CA LYS A 25 -1.73 -15.52 -0.40
C LYS A 25 -1.26 -14.45 -1.36
N ILE A 26 -0.93 -13.29 -0.81
CA ILE A 26 -0.55 -12.12 -1.59
C ILE A 26 0.85 -11.67 -1.13
N PRO A 27 1.77 -11.37 -2.05
CA PRO A 27 3.06 -10.81 -1.70
C PRO A 27 2.90 -9.35 -1.28
N VAL A 28 3.20 -9.05 -0.02
CA VAL A 28 3.18 -7.70 0.53
C VAL A 28 4.61 -7.23 0.73
N VAL A 29 4.95 -6.10 0.14
CA VAL A 29 6.20 -5.39 0.41
C VAL A 29 6.00 -4.51 1.63
N ILE A 30 6.68 -4.85 2.72
CA ILE A 30 6.67 -4.04 3.95
C ILE A 30 7.86 -3.11 3.93
N ARG A 31 7.60 -1.80 3.90
CA ARG A 31 8.67 -0.79 3.87
C ARG A 31 9.55 -0.85 5.11
N GLU A 32 8.96 -1.04 6.30
CA GLU A 32 9.67 -1.09 7.58
C GLU A 32 10.76 -2.17 7.63
N LYS A 33 10.51 -3.32 6.99
CA LYS A 33 11.47 -4.44 6.92
C LYS A 33 12.36 -4.39 5.68
N SER A 34 12.07 -3.49 4.73
CA SER A 34 12.79 -3.40 3.45
C SER A 34 13.97 -2.44 3.56
N THR A 35 15.16 -2.93 3.22
CA THR A 35 16.38 -2.10 3.14
C THR A 35 16.52 -1.55 1.72
N LYS A 36 17.31 -0.47 1.55
CA LYS A 36 17.61 0.16 0.25
C LYS A 36 18.07 -0.82 -0.84
N GLU A 37 18.64 -1.95 -0.43
CA GLU A 37 19.20 -3.00 -1.29
C GLU A 37 18.31 -4.25 -1.43
N ARG A 38 17.36 -4.48 -0.50
CA ARG A 38 16.48 -5.66 -0.51
C ARG A 38 15.08 -5.31 -0.06
N GLU A 39 14.14 -5.48 -0.98
CA GLU A 39 12.71 -5.43 -0.70
C GLU A 39 12.28 -6.75 -0.08
N VAL A 40 11.88 -6.69 1.19
CA VAL A 40 11.34 -7.85 1.89
C VAL A 40 9.89 -8.01 1.45
N ARG A 41 9.63 -9.14 0.77
CA ARG A 41 8.31 -9.59 0.35
C ARG A 41 7.86 -10.68 1.30
N GLU A 42 6.82 -10.41 2.08
CA GLU A 42 6.19 -11.43 2.91
C GLU A 42 4.88 -11.87 2.26
N GLU A 43 4.72 -13.18 2.09
CA GLU A 43 3.45 -13.75 1.66
C GLU A 43 2.51 -13.82 2.86
N MET A 44 1.43 -13.04 2.81
CA MET A 44 0.42 -13.02 3.86
C MET A 44 -0.98 -13.06 3.27
N THR A 45 -1.93 -13.49 4.08
CA THR A 45 -3.35 -13.42 3.71
C THR A 45 -3.89 -12.01 3.94
N LEU A 46 -4.97 -11.67 3.24
CA LEU A 46 -5.63 -10.37 3.36
C LEU A 46 -6.10 -10.10 4.81
N LYS A 47 -6.49 -11.14 5.55
CA LYS A 47 -6.91 -11.04 6.95
C LYS A 47 -5.76 -10.69 7.89
N GLU A 48 -4.59 -11.28 7.68
CA GLU A 48 -3.38 -11.00 8.47
C GLU A 48 -2.92 -9.56 8.28
N LEU A 49 -2.89 -9.08 7.03
CA LEU A 49 -2.54 -7.69 6.71
C LEU A 49 -3.47 -6.69 7.41
N ILE A 50 -4.78 -6.94 7.39
CA ILE A 50 -5.76 -6.08 8.07
C ILE A 50 -5.53 -6.07 9.59
N LYS A 51 -5.23 -7.23 10.18
CA LYS A 51 -4.99 -7.35 11.62
C LYS A 51 -3.72 -6.59 12.03
N GLU A 52 -2.64 -6.71 11.26
CA GLU A 52 -1.39 -5.99 11.52
C GLU A 52 -1.60 -4.47 11.46
N ILE A 53 -2.25 -3.96 10.40
CA ILE A 53 -2.52 -2.52 10.24
C ILE A 53 -3.41 -2.02 11.39
N LYS A 54 -4.49 -2.73 11.72
CA LYS A 54 -5.37 -2.34 12.84
C LYS A 54 -4.63 -2.34 14.18
N SER A 55 -3.70 -3.27 14.40
CA SER A 55 -2.89 -3.31 15.61
C SER A 55 -1.95 -2.10 15.69
N LYS A 56 -1.27 -1.75 14.59
CA LYS A 56 -0.37 -0.59 14.54
C LYS A 56 -1.11 0.75 14.67
N CYS A 57 -2.34 0.85 14.16
CA CYS A 57 -3.16 2.06 14.26
C CYS A 57 -3.98 2.16 15.56
N LYS A 58 -3.90 1.18 16.46
CA LYS A 58 -4.70 1.18 17.70
C LYS A 58 -4.26 2.32 18.62
N GLY A 59 -5.22 3.14 19.07
CA GLY A 59 -4.98 4.26 19.98
C GLY A 59 -4.64 5.59 19.29
N MET A 60 -4.60 5.63 17.96
CA MET A 60 -4.42 6.88 17.21
C MET A 60 -5.77 7.46 16.75
N PRO A 61 -5.94 8.80 16.75
CA PRO A 61 -7.16 9.42 16.24
C PRO A 61 -7.34 9.12 14.74
N PHE A 62 -8.51 8.62 14.37
CA PHE A 62 -8.84 8.32 12.97
C PHE A 62 -9.77 9.40 12.41
N ARG A 63 -9.28 10.14 11.41
CA ARG A 63 -10.07 11.14 10.68
C ARG A 63 -10.52 10.55 9.34
N PRO A 64 -11.80 10.70 8.94
CA PRO A 64 -12.23 10.29 7.61
C PRO A 64 -11.47 11.06 6.53
N LEU A 65 -11.19 10.40 5.40
CA LEU A 65 -10.54 11.04 4.28
C LEU A 65 -11.51 12.02 3.60
N TYR A 66 -11.13 13.29 3.50
CA TYR A 66 -11.87 14.31 2.73
C TYR A 66 -11.70 14.17 1.20
N ILE A 67 -10.89 13.20 0.78
CA ILE A 67 -10.47 12.97 -0.61
C ILE A 67 -10.84 11.52 -0.95
N PRO A 68 -11.12 11.19 -2.23
CA PRO A 68 -11.36 9.82 -2.64
C PRO A 68 -10.33 8.82 -2.09
N LYS A 69 -10.83 7.68 -1.61
CA LYS A 69 -10.01 6.58 -1.08
C LYS A 69 -9.02 6.05 -2.13
N GLU A 70 -9.45 5.98 -3.39
CA GLU A 70 -8.62 5.54 -4.51
C GLU A 70 -7.76 6.69 -5.02
N MET A 71 -6.44 6.45 -5.08
CA MET A 71 -5.48 7.43 -5.59
C MET A 71 -5.74 7.81 -7.06
N SER A 72 -6.27 6.88 -7.87
CA SER A 72 -6.61 7.11 -9.29
C SER A 72 -7.76 8.09 -9.50
N LYS A 73 -8.64 8.26 -8.51
CA LYS A 73 -9.78 9.18 -8.56
C LYS A 73 -9.44 10.58 -8.03
N ARG A 74 -8.21 10.78 -7.52
CA ARG A 74 -7.79 12.06 -6.98
C ARG A 74 -7.39 13.00 -8.11
N VAL A 75 -7.73 14.28 -7.96
CA VAL A 75 -7.28 15.32 -8.88
C VAL A 75 -5.76 15.34 -8.88
N THR A 76 -5.17 15.33 -10.07
CA THR A 76 -3.73 15.43 -10.25
C THR A 76 -3.44 16.80 -10.83
N PHE A 77 -2.65 17.60 -10.12
CA PHE A 77 -2.22 18.90 -10.63
C PHE A 77 -1.13 18.66 -11.67
N VAL A 78 -1.48 18.88 -12.94
CA VAL A 78 -0.52 18.89 -14.04
C VAL A 78 -0.17 20.34 -14.36
N PRO A 79 1.11 20.65 -14.64
CA PRO A 79 1.49 21.99 -15.09
C PRO A 79 0.78 22.31 -16.40
N TRP A 80 0.36 23.57 -16.57
CA TRP A 80 -0.31 24.01 -17.79
C TRP A 80 0.68 23.99 -18.97
N GLY A 81 0.35 23.26 -20.05
CA GLY A 81 1.15 23.22 -21.27
C GLY A 81 2.00 21.98 -21.52
N LYS A 82 1.66 20.83 -20.92
CA LYS A 82 2.16 19.51 -21.37
C LYS A 82 1.01 18.53 -21.61
#